data_AF-A0A936HNM9-F1
#
_entry.id   AF-A0A936HNM9-F1
#
_cell.length_a   1.000
_cell.length_b   1.000
_cell.length_c   1.000
_cell.angle_alpha   90.00
_cell.angle_beta   90.00
_cell.angle_gamma   90.00
#
_symmetry.space_group_name_H-M   'P 1'
#
loop_
_entity.id
_entity.type
_entity.pdbx_description
1 polymer ?
#
loop_
_entity_poly.entity_id
_entity_poly.type
_entity_poly.pdbx_seq_one_letter_code
_entity_poly.pdbx_strand_id
1 'polypeptide(L)' 'MTKIVHPDLLSDIAAYCARQNMTRSAFGLAAVRDPRLVFDIEEGRELRSRTVERVRHFINTGDPLADGDAA' A
#
# COMPACT_ATOMS: atom_id res chain seq x y z
N MET A 1 -18.27 12.07 -6.82
CA MET A 1 -18.01 10.62 -6.97
C MET A 1 -16.52 10.47 -7.15
N THR A 2 -15.79 10.22 -6.06
CA THR A 2 -14.32 10.12 -6.10
C THR A 2 -13.94 8.85 -6.87
N LYS A 3 -13.19 9.00 -7.96
CA LYS A 3 -12.79 7.88 -8.80
C LYS A 3 -11.61 7.20 -8.14
N ILE A 4 -11.83 6.00 -7.60
CA ILE A 4 -10.75 5.17 -7.06
C ILE A 4 -9.85 4.77 -8.24
N VAL A 5 -8.61 5.22 -8.22
CA VAL A 5 -7.62 4.95 -9.29
C VAL A 5 -7.11 3.52 -9.21
N HIS A 6 -6.96 2.98 -7.99
CA HIS A 6 -6.40 1.65 -7.73
C HIS A 6 -7.33 0.78 -6.87
N PRO A 7 -8.50 0.36 -7.38
CA PRO A 7 -9.44 -0.46 -6.61
C PRO A 7 -8.88 -1.86 -6.27
N ASP A 8 -8.12 -2.44 -7.19
CA ASP A 8 -7.46 -3.75 -7.04
C ASP A 8 -6.50 -3.79 -5.84
N LEU A 9 -5.64 -2.78 -5.71
CA LEU A 9 -4.72 -2.62 -4.58
C LEU A 9 -5.45 -2.50 -3.26
N LEU A 10 -6.57 -1.77 -3.19
CA LEU A 10 -7.33 -1.64 -1.94
C LEU A 10 -7.88 -2.99 -1.48
N SER A 11 -8.36 -3.81 -2.41
CA SER A 11 -8.84 -5.16 -2.11
C SER A 11 -7.72 -6.06 -1.60
N ASP A 12 -6.55 -6.05 -2.26
CA ASP A 12 -5.39 -6.84 -1.82
C ASP A 12 -4.87 -6.40 -0.45
N ILE A 13 -4.76 -5.09 -0.23
CA ILE A 13 -4.36 -4.53 1.07
C ILE A 13 -5.34 -4.94 2.15
N ALA A 14 -6.65 -4.85 1.90
CA ALA A 14 -7.67 -5.26 2.86
C ALA A 14 -7.59 -6.75 3.19
N ALA A 15 -7.38 -7.61 2.20
CA ALA A 15 -7.19 -9.04 2.40
C ALA A 15 -5.93 -9.35 3.22
N TYR A 16 -4.81 -8.70 2.91
CA TYR A 16 -3.57 -8.84 3.67
C TYR A 16 -3.72 -8.34 5.11
N CYS A 17 -4.35 -7.17 5.31
CA CYS A 17 -4.66 -6.61 6.62
C CYS A 17 -5.49 -7.59 7.47
N ALA A 18 -6.51 -8.21 6.88
CA ALA A 18 -7.36 -9.19 7.56
C ALA A 18 -6.57 -10.44 7.96
N ARG A 19 -5.68 -10.94 7.09
CA ARG A 19 -4.84 -12.12 7.35
C ARG A 19 -3.82 -11.88 8.45
N GLN A 20 -3.18 -10.71 8.45
CA GLN A 20 -2.13 -10.35 9.40
C GLN A 20 -2.66 -9.67 10.67
N ASN A 21 -3.98 -9.47 10.78
CA ASN A 21 -4.62 -8.71 11.85
C ASN A 21 -4.03 -7.30 12.03
N MET A 22 -3.67 -6.64 10.92
CA MET A 22 -3.08 -5.30 10.93
C MET A 22 -4.05 -4.24 10.43
N THR A 23 -3.88 -3.00 10.90
CA THR A 23 -4.68 -1.87 10.43
C THR A 23 -4.13 -1.31 9.12
N ARG A 24 -4.99 -0.65 8.33
CA ARG A 24 -4.61 0.02 7.06
C ARG A 24 -3.46 1.02 7.24
N SER A 25 -3.45 1.76 8.35
CA SER A 25 -2.37 2.70 8.66
C SER A 25 -1.07 2.00 9.04
N ALA A 26 -1.15 0.89 9.79
CA ALA A 26 0.03 0.07 10.10
C ALA A 26 0.62 -0.56 8.83
N PHE A 27 -0.24 -1.03 7.92
CA PHE A 27 0.18 -1.54 6.62
C PHE A 27 0.98 -0.49 5.84
N GLY A 28 0.46 0.72 5.67
CA GLY A 28 1.15 1.76 4.93
C GLY A 28 2.48 2.16 5.56
N LEU A 29 2.53 2.24 6.90
CA LEU A 29 3.76 2.49 7.64
C LEU A 29 4.79 1.36 7.45
N ALA A 30 4.35 0.10 7.43
CA ALA A 30 5.23 -1.04 7.23
C ALA A 30 5.72 -1.14 5.79
N ALA A 31 4.84 -1.01 4.79
CA ALA A 31 5.16 -1.23 3.38
C ALA A 31 5.99 -0.10 2.76
N VAL A 32 5.64 1.16 3.04
CA VAL A 32 6.21 2.34 2.38
C VAL A 32 6.51 3.49 3.34
N ARG A 33 6.43 3.26 4.65
CA ARG A 33 6.61 4.29 5.69
C ARG A 33 5.60 5.45 5.63
N ASP A 34 4.41 5.20 5.08
CA ASP A 34 3.34 6.19 4.96
C ASP A 34 2.01 5.65 5.52
N PRO A 35 1.53 6.13 6.69
CA PRO A 35 0.30 5.64 7.30
C PRO A 35 -0.99 6.15 6.62
N ARG A 36 -0.89 7.14 5.71
CA ARG A 36 -2.04 7.72 4.97
C ARG A 36 -2.22 7.09 3.60
N LEU A 37 -1.29 6.25 3.17
CA LEU A 37 -1.28 5.56 1.87
C LEU A 37 -2.68 5.05 1.47
N VAL A 38 -3.29 4.22 2.32
CA VAL A 38 -4.56 3.57 2.00
C VAL A 38 -5.70 4.59 1.89
N PHE A 39 -5.74 5.55 2.83
CA PHE A 39 -6.73 6.62 2.83
C PHE A 39 -6.61 7.48 1.58
N ASP A 40 -5.39 7.81 1.18
CA ASP A 40 -5.19 8.61 -0.02
C ASP A 40 -5.62 7.86 -1.29
N ILE A 41 -5.37 6.54 -1.39
CA ILE A 41 -5.86 5.73 -2.53
C ILE A 41 -7.40 5.70 -2.54
N GLU A 42 -8.04 5.59 -1.37
CA GLU A 42 -9.51 5.68 -1.23
C GLU A 42 -10.03 7.04 -1.69
N GLU A 43 -9.31 8.13 -1.41
CA GLU A 43 -9.57 9.49 -1.89
C GLU A 43 -9.22 9.70 -3.38
N GLY A 44 -8.71 8.67 -4.08
CA GLY A 44 -8.39 8.73 -5.50
C GLY A 44 -6.96 9.22 -5.82
N ARG A 45 -6.03 9.15 -4.87
CA ARG A 45 -4.60 9.37 -5.12
C ARG A 45 -4.07 8.31 -6.07
N GLU A 46 -3.46 8.79 -7.15
CA GLU A 46 -2.68 7.96 -8.04
C GLU A 46 -1.30 7.70 -7.43
N LEU A 47 -0.99 6.43 -7.22
CA LEU A 47 0.32 6.03 -6.74
C LEU A 47 1.31 5.98 -7.91
N ARG A 48 2.55 6.41 -7.66
CA ARG A 48 3.63 6.20 -8.62
C ARG A 48 3.93 4.70 -8.76
N SER A 49 4.39 4.29 -9.94
CA SER A 49 4.71 2.89 -10.25
C SER A 49 5.64 2.25 -9.21
N ARG A 50 6.65 2.98 -8.71
CA ARG A 50 7.56 2.50 -7.65
C ARG A 50 6.82 2.23 -6.33
N THR A 51 5.87 3.10 -5.94
CA THR A 51 5.07 2.88 -4.72
C THR A 51 4.14 1.68 -4.89
N VAL A 52 3.52 1.53 -6.05
CA VAL A 52 2.68 0.35 -6.38
C VAL A 52 3.49 -0.94 -6.27
N GLU A 53 4.70 -0.95 -6.81
CA GLU A 53 5.59 -2.12 -6.75
C GLU A 53 5.95 -2.49 -5.31
N ARG A 54 6.29 -1.51 -4.46
CA ARG A 54 6.57 -1.74 -3.03
C ARG A 54 5.36 -2.33 -2.30
N VAL A 55 4.18 -1.79 -2.56
CA VAL A 55 2.94 -2.27 -1.95
C VAL A 55 2.66 -3.71 -2.37
N ARG A 56 2.74 -4.01 -3.67
CA ARG A 56 2.56 -5.37 -4.19
C ARG A 56 3.62 -6.34 -3.66
N HIS A 57 4.87 -5.90 -3.59
CA HIS A 57 5.95 -6.69 -3.02
C HIS A 57 5.64 -7.02 -1.55
N PHE A 58 5.31 -6.01 -0.74
CA PHE A 58 4.98 -6.20 0.67
C PHE A 58 3.79 -7.12 0.89
N ILE A 59 2.75 -7.06 0.05
CA ILE A 59 1.60 -7.98 0.12
C ILE A 59 2.02 -9.43 -0.17
N ASN A 60 2.97 -9.63 -1.07
CA ASN A 60 3.42 -10.96 -1.49
C ASN A 60 4.48 -11.57 -0.55
N THR A 61 5.44 -10.77 -0.07
CA THR A 61 6.58 -11.23 0.73
C THR A 61 6.43 -10.95 2.22
N GLY A 62 5.61 -9.97 2.60
CA GLY A 62 5.51 -9.45 3.97
C GLY A 62 6.70 -8.59 4.40
N ASP A 63 7.66 -8.35 3.50
CA ASP A 63 8.88 -7.59 3.76
C ASP A 63 8.82 -6.25 3.00
N PRO A 64 9.17 -5.12 3.64
CA PRO A 64 9.24 -3.86 2.92
C PRO A 64 10.36 -3.93 1.90
N LEU A 65 10.04 -3.74 0.62
CA LEU A 65 11.05 -3.63 -0.43
C LEU A 65 12.11 -2.62 0.05
N ALA A 66 13.29 -3.13 0.38
CA ALA A 66 14.36 -2.37 0.99
C ALA A 66 14.60 -1.12 0.15
N ASP A 67 14.71 0.02 0.83
CA ASP A 67 14.96 1.31 0.19
C ASP A 67 16.41 1.33 -0.30
N GLY A 68 16.68 0.57 -1.36
CA GLY A 68 17.87 0.68 -2.15
C GLY A 68 17.70 1.86 -3.07
N ASP A 69 18.51 2.90 -2.83
CA ASP A 69 18.83 3.94 -3.79
C ASP A 69 17.78 5.06 -3.94
N ALA A 70 17.86 6.02 -3.01
CA ALA A 70 17.73 7.43 -3.35
C ALA A 70 19.05 7.86 -4.03
N ALA A 71 19.14 7.68 -5.34
CA ALA A 71 20.08 8.40 -6.21
C ALA A 71 19.46 9.71 -6.71
#